data_AF-A0A5K1CXW1-F1
#
_entry.id   AF-A0A5K1CXW1-F1
#
_cell.length_a   1.000
_cell.length_b   1.000
_cell.length_c   1.000
_cell.angle_alpha   90.00
_cell.angle_beta   90.00
_cell.angle_gamma   90.00
#
_symmetry.space_group_name_H-M   'P 1'
#
loop_
_entity.id
_entity.type
_entity.pdbx_description
1 polymer ?
#
loop_
_entity_poly.entity_id
_entity_poly.type
_entity_poly.pdbx_seq_one_letter_code
_entity_poly.pdbx_strand_id
1 'polypeptide(L)'
;YWSSRREAWPKMVPLSSSVSKIFGWQTLERYQSELTLLEATNRNDDNNAFVHLLRESSAALLNSYSRKGFPYPSWKVKSLLLQGLVSERAATEQASRLSAANQDCD
;
A
#
# COMPACT_ATOMS: atom_id res chain seq x y z
N TYR A 1 4.30 6.65 17.66
CA TYR A 1 3.61 5.34 17.70
C TYR A 1 4.16 4.36 16.66
N TRP A 2 4.52 4.81 15.44
CA TRP A 2 4.86 3.91 14.31
C TRP A 2 6.35 3.69 14.00
N SER A 3 7.30 4.24 14.78
CA SER A 3 8.73 4.19 14.42
C SER A 3 9.57 3.13 15.15
N SER A 4 9.01 2.32 16.07
CA SER A 4 9.87 1.59 17.02
C SER A 4 9.62 0.10 17.23
N ARG A 5 8.83 -0.61 16.43
CA ARG A 5 8.70 -2.07 16.59
C ARG A 5 8.64 -2.79 15.25
N ARG A 6 9.40 -3.88 15.13
CA ARG A 6 9.15 -4.94 14.13
C ARG A 6 7.68 -5.32 14.25
N GLU A 7 6.85 -4.82 13.34
CA GLU A 7 5.42 -5.14 13.28
C GLU A 7 5.27 -6.58 12.81
N ALA A 8 5.20 -7.50 13.77
CA ALA A 8 4.42 -8.72 13.55
C ALA A 8 2.99 -8.26 13.25
N TRP A 9 2.46 -8.68 12.10
CA TRP A 9 1.09 -8.39 11.66
C TRP A 9 0.12 -8.44 12.85
N PRO A 10 -0.77 -7.45 13.07
CA PRO A 10 -1.84 -7.64 14.03
C PRO A 10 -2.70 -8.78 13.47
N LYS A 11 -2.80 -9.88 14.24
CA LYS A 11 -3.53 -11.11 13.89
C LYS A 11 -4.83 -10.76 13.15
N MET A 12 -4.78 -10.90 11.83
CA MET A 12 -5.87 -10.62 10.87
C MET A 12 -6.46 -9.20 10.95
N VAL A 13 -5.87 -8.29 10.17
CA VAL A 13 -6.68 -7.26 9.52
C VAL A 13 -7.36 -7.92 8.32
N PRO A 14 -8.68 -8.20 8.36
CA PRO A 14 -9.38 -8.82 7.22
C PRO A 14 -9.28 -7.91 6.01
N LEU A 15 -9.28 -8.47 4.78
CA LEU A 15 -9.27 -7.70 3.53
C LEU A 15 -10.41 -6.66 3.44
N SER A 16 -11.49 -6.87 4.20
CA SER A 16 -12.61 -5.95 4.40
C SER A 16 -12.31 -4.75 5.30
N SER A 17 -11.09 -4.65 5.84
CA SER A 17 -10.70 -3.51 6.65
C SER A 17 -10.39 -2.31 5.79
N SER A 18 -10.79 -1.15 6.29
CA SER A 18 -10.56 0.12 5.61
C SER A 18 -9.08 0.41 5.42
N VAL A 19 -8.74 1.00 4.28
CA VAL A 19 -7.40 1.51 3.94
C VAL A 19 -6.86 2.42 5.06
N SER A 20 -7.74 3.22 5.66
CA SER A 20 -7.43 4.10 6.80
C SER A 20 -6.98 3.38 8.07
N LYS A 21 -7.45 2.16 8.32
CA LYS A 21 -7.04 1.34 9.47
C LYS A 21 -5.65 0.74 9.28
N ILE A 22 -5.21 0.58 8.04
CA ILE A 22 -3.97 -0.11 7.66
C ILE A 22 -2.84 0.86 7.37
N PHE A 23 -3.17 1.96 6.69
CA PHE A 23 -2.24 2.98 6.25
C PHE A 23 -2.34 4.27 7.08
N GLY A 24 -3.30 4.35 8.01
CA GLY A 24 -3.46 5.45 8.94
C GLY A 24 -4.44 6.53 8.47
N TRP A 25 -4.86 7.37 9.41
CA TRP A 25 -5.90 8.39 9.17
C TRP A 25 -5.57 9.37 8.04
N GLN A 26 -4.29 9.60 7.75
CA GLN A 26 -3.82 10.48 6.68
C GLN A 26 -4.26 10.03 5.27
N THR A 27 -4.69 8.77 5.11
CA THR A 27 -5.29 8.30 3.85
C THR A 27 -6.79 8.60 3.74
N LEU A 28 -7.47 9.00 4.84
CA LEU A 28 -8.91 9.31 4.84
C LEU A 28 -9.25 10.57 4.05
N GLU A 29 -8.37 11.56 4.00
CA GLU A 29 -8.62 12.81 3.26
C GLU A 29 -8.57 12.61 1.74
N ARG A 30 -7.93 11.53 1.27
CA ARG A 30 -7.67 11.28 -0.16
C ARG A 30 -8.50 10.13 -0.74
N TYR A 31 -8.83 9.14 0.08
CA TYR A 31 -9.64 7.99 -0.31
C TYR A 31 -10.91 7.98 0.53
N GLN A 32 -12.07 7.80 -0.11
CA GLN A 32 -13.36 7.69 0.58
C GLN A 32 -13.24 6.76 1.78
N SER A 33 -13.79 7.17 2.93
CA SER A 33 -13.49 6.60 4.26
C SER A 33 -13.71 5.09 4.40
N GLU A 34 -14.47 4.50 3.49
CA GLU A 34 -14.87 3.09 3.51
C GLU A 34 -14.18 2.22 2.46
N LEU A 35 -13.24 2.76 1.66
CA LEU A 35 -12.55 1.96 0.65
C LEU A 35 -11.77 0.83 1.33
N THR A 36 -12.10 -0.41 0.98
CA THR A 36 -11.41 -1.60 1.47
C THR A 36 -10.14 -1.89 0.65
N LEU A 37 -9.18 -2.64 1.22
CA LEU A 37 -7.98 -3.07 0.49
C LEU A 37 -8.32 -3.81 -0.81
N LEU A 38 -9.35 -4.67 -0.76
CA LEU A 38 -9.76 -5.49 -1.90
C LEU A 38 -10.34 -4.63 -3.04
N GLU A 39 -11.16 -3.64 -2.72
CA GLU A 39 -11.69 -2.69 -3.69
C GLU A 39 -10.59 -1.82 -4.28
N ALA A 40 -9.57 -1.46 -3.49
CA ALA A 40 -8.41 -0.75 -3.98
C ALA A 40 -7.59 -1.58 -4.98
N THR A 41 -7.46 -2.89 -4.75
CA THR A 41 -6.74 -3.79 -5.68
C THR A 41 -7.50 -4.12 -6.95
N ASN A 42 -8.84 -4.09 -6.92
CA ASN A 42 -9.70 -4.42 -8.07
C ASN A 42 -10.09 -3.20 -8.93
N ARG A 43 -9.79 -1.97 -8.48
CA ARG A 43 -10.03 -0.77 -9.30
C ARG A 43 -9.04 -0.74 -10.46
N ASN A 44 -9.59 -0.73 -11.67
CA ASN A 44 -8.86 -0.64 -12.93
C ASN A 44 -8.86 0.78 -13.52
N ASP A 45 -9.13 1.79 -12.69
CA ASP A 45 -9.17 3.19 -13.09
C ASP A 45 -7.74 3.76 -13.09
N ASP A 46 -6.92 3.24 -14.01
CA ASP A 46 -5.49 3.53 -14.15
C ASP A 46 -5.20 5.02 -14.47
N ASN A 47 -6.23 5.82 -14.76
CA ASN A 47 -6.12 7.26 -14.99
C ASN A 47 -5.85 8.06 -13.71
N ASN A 48 -5.97 7.46 -12.51
CA ASN A 48 -5.66 8.14 -11.26
C ASN A 48 -4.39 7.57 -10.61
N ALA A 49 -3.32 8.38 -10.61
CA ALA A 49 -2.01 8.01 -10.05
C ALA A 49 -2.07 7.54 -8.58
N PHE A 50 -3.00 8.08 -7.78
CA PHE A 50 -3.20 7.67 -6.39
C PHE A 50 -3.89 6.31 -6.28
N VAL A 51 -4.89 6.04 -7.13
CA VAL A 51 -5.53 4.71 -7.19
C VAL A 51 -4.51 3.65 -7.57
N HIS A 52 -3.68 3.92 -8.58
CA HIS A 52 -2.61 3.04 -8.99
C HIS A 52 -1.59 2.81 -7.85
N LEU A 53 -1.14 3.88 -7.18
CA LEU A 53 -0.27 3.79 -6.01
C LEU A 53 -0.85 2.90 -4.91
N LEU A 54 -2.13 3.06 -4.61
CA LEU A 54 -2.79 2.30 -3.55
C LEU A 54 -2.89 0.80 -3.92
N ARG A 55 -3.20 0.47 -5.17
CA ARG A 55 -3.19 -0.91 -5.68
C ARG A 55 -1.83 -1.56 -5.48
N GLU A 56 -0.77 -0.94 -6.00
CA GLU A 56 0.58 -1.51 -5.94
C GLU A 56 1.13 -1.56 -4.51
N SER A 57 0.79 -0.58 -3.67
CA SER A 57 1.12 -0.59 -2.24
C SER A 57 0.43 -1.71 -1.48
N SER A 58 -0.82 -2.00 -1.83
CA SER A 58 -1.59 -3.09 -1.21
C SER A 58 -0.99 -4.45 -1.57
N ALA A 59 -0.67 -4.66 -2.85
CA ALA A 59 0.00 -5.87 -3.31
C ALA A 59 1.40 -6.03 -2.69
N ALA A 60 2.19 -4.95 -2.65
CA ALA A 60 3.52 -4.97 -2.04
C ALA A 60 3.47 -5.24 -0.54
N LEU A 61 2.44 -4.75 0.15
CA LEU A 61 2.27 -5.03 1.57
C LEU A 61 2.00 -6.52 1.77
N LEU A 62 1.09 -7.12 0.99
CA LEU A 62 0.83 -8.56 1.06
C LEU A 62 2.11 -9.37 0.76
N ASN A 63 2.82 -9.03 -0.32
CA ASN A 63 4.08 -9.69 -0.69
C ASN A 63 5.15 -9.56 0.40
N SER A 64 5.26 -8.41 1.06
CA SER A 64 6.22 -8.20 2.16
C SER A 64 6.00 -9.13 3.36
N TYR A 65 4.78 -9.66 3.54
CA TYR A 65 4.44 -10.58 4.61
C TYR A 65 4.45 -12.04 4.17
N SER A 66 4.05 -12.35 2.94
CA SER A 66 3.87 -13.72 2.45
C SER A 66 5.06 -14.25 1.68
N ARG A 67 5.80 -13.39 0.96
CA ARG A 67 6.85 -13.81 0.04
C ARG A 67 8.23 -13.66 0.66
N LYS A 68 8.92 -14.79 0.82
CA LYS A 68 10.30 -14.82 1.27
C LYS A 68 11.20 -14.17 0.21
N GLY A 69 12.01 -13.20 0.61
CA GLY A 69 12.91 -12.49 -0.30
C GLY A 69 12.31 -11.24 -0.97
N PHE A 70 11.07 -10.87 -0.67
CA PHE A 70 10.50 -9.61 -1.19
C PHE A 70 11.37 -8.40 -0.74
N PRO A 71 11.71 -7.47 -1.65
CA PRO A 71 12.75 -6.48 -1.41
C PRO A 71 12.35 -5.37 -0.41
N TYR A 72 11.06 -5.22 -0.12
CA TYR A 72 10.58 -4.20 0.82
C TYR A 72 9.97 -4.80 2.07
N PRO A 73 10.48 -4.50 3.28
CA PRO A 73 9.77 -4.83 4.49
C PRO A 73 8.47 -4.00 4.60
N SER A 74 7.48 -4.51 5.30
CA SER A 74 6.14 -3.90 5.41
C SER A 74 6.13 -2.42 5.83
N TRP A 75 6.97 -2.02 6.78
CA TRP A 75 7.09 -0.61 7.20
C TRP A 75 7.58 0.31 6.07
N LYS A 76 8.41 -0.21 5.16
CA LYS A 76 8.95 0.52 4.01
C LYS A 76 7.85 0.74 2.98
N VAL A 77 7.02 -0.28 2.72
CA VAL A 77 5.85 -0.16 1.84
C VAL A 77 4.91 0.93 2.33
N LYS A 78 4.58 0.95 3.63
CA LYS A 78 3.75 2.01 4.24
C LYS A 78 4.35 3.40 4.05
N SER A 79 5.68 3.52 4.19
CA SER A 79 6.39 4.78 4.01
C SER A 79 6.36 5.26 2.55
N LEU A 80 6.52 4.34 1.59
CA LEU A 80 6.46 4.65 0.14
C LEU A 80 5.06 5.10 -0.27
N LEU A 81 4.01 4.47 0.27
CA LEU A 81 2.63 4.95 0.08
C LEU A 81 2.49 6.39 0.56
N LEU A 82 2.86 6.69 1.81
CA LEU A 82 2.73 8.04 2.38
C LEU A 82 3.51 9.09 1.58
N GLN A 83 4.72 8.75 1.10
CA GLN A 83 5.51 9.62 0.23
C GLN A 83 4.82 9.90 -1.11
N GLY A 84 4.16 8.88 -1.67
CA GLY A 84 3.41 9.03 -2.91
C GLY A 84 2.17 9.92 -2.79
N LEU A 85 1.58 10.07 -1.59
CA LEU A 85 0.37 10.90 -1.40
C LEU A 85 0.61 12.42 -1.56
N VAL A 86 1.87 12.86 -1.58
CA VAL A 86 2.24 14.28 -1.66
C VAL A 86 1.93 14.89 -3.03
N SER A 87 2.00 14.12 -4.12
CA SER A 87 1.70 14.61 -5.48
C SER A 87 1.43 13.47 -6.45
N GLU A 88 0.74 13.72 -7.56
CA GLU A 88 0.50 12.71 -8.61
C GLU A 88 1.79 12.15 -9.20
N ARG A 89 2.81 13.00 -9.35
CA ARG A 89 4.14 12.58 -9.80
C ARG A 89 4.76 11.61 -8.80
N ALA A 90 4.78 11.95 -7.51
CA ALA A 90 5.29 11.08 -6.47
C ALA A 90 4.49 9.76 -6.40
N ALA A 91 3.17 9.83 -6.56
CA ALA A 91 2.32 8.64 -6.59
C ALA A 91 2.70 7.71 -7.75
N THR A 92 2.89 8.26 -8.95
CA THR A 92 3.28 7.49 -10.14
C THR A 92 4.66 6.85 -9.97
N GLU A 93 5.63 7.61 -9.44
CA GLU A 93 6.99 7.12 -9.19
C GLU A 93 7.00 5.98 -8.17
N GLN A 94 6.28 6.12 -7.05
CA GLN A 94 6.20 5.08 -6.03
C GLN A 94 5.38 3.87 -6.48
N ALA A 95 4.29 4.08 -7.23
CA ALA A 95 3.50 3.00 -7.83
C ALA A 95 4.36 2.14 -8.76
N SER A 96 5.11 2.77 -9.67
CA SER A 96 5.99 2.06 -10.61
C SER A 96 7.07 1.25 -9.88
N ARG A 97 7.65 1.84 -8.82
CA ARG A 97 8.66 1.17 -7.99
C ARG A 97 8.11 -0.07 -7.26
N LEU A 98 6.89 0.03 -6.73
CA LEU A 98 6.23 -1.07 -6.04
C LEU A 98 5.75 -2.13 -7.02
N SER A 99 5.25 -1.73 -8.19
CA SER A 99 4.83 -2.62 -9.27
C SER A 99 5.98 -3.49 -9.77
N ALA A 100 7.14 -2.88 -10.01
CA ALA A 100 8.34 -3.63 -10.39
C ALA A 100 8.69 -4.70 -9.34
N ALA A 101 8.69 -4.34 -8.05
CA ALA A 101 8.95 -5.31 -6.98
C ALA A 101 7.87 -6.39 -6.82
N ASN A 102 6.61 -6.07 -7.12
CA ASN A 102 5.51 -7.04 -7.12
C ASN A 102 5.65 -8.07 -8.24
N GLN A 103 6.15 -7.64 -9.40
CA GLN A 103 6.34 -8.46 -10.59
C GLN A 103 7.68 -9.19 -10.63
N ASP A 104 8.65 -8.75 -9.84
CA ASP A 104 10.00 -9.34 -9.77
C ASP A 104 9.91 -10.72 -9.13
N CYS A 105 9.58 -11.74 -9.94
CA CYS A 105 9.30 -13.11 -9.55
C CYS A 105 10.57 -13.98 -9.58
N ASP A 106 11.41 -13.87 -8.56
CA ASP A 106 12.27 -14.97 -8.07
C ASP A 106 11.50 -16.01 -7.23
#